data_AF-A0A3A5YX65-F1
#
_entry.id   AF-A0A3A5YX65-F1
#
_cell.length_a   1.000
_cell.length_b   1.000
_cell.length_c   1.000
_cell.angle_alpha   90.00
_cell.angle_beta   90.00
_cell.angle_gamma   90.00
#
_symmetry.space_group_name_H-M   'P 1'
#
loop_
_entity.id
_entity.type
_entity.pdbx_description
1 polymer ?
#
loop_
_entity_poly.entity_id
_entity_poly.type
_entity_poly.pdbx_seq_one_letter_code
_entity_poly.pdbx_strand_id
1 'polypeptide(L)'
;MDYVAEYNLAGGSIYNSPFISSVPPGISPTAAQTDPNLHWASSHSNDQSGYYNWYVLTGENNDTYNPNAKKLFDDVFFKLGHPGYGYHLPSRWELTGVFSYSGNTQYDSPTNTSNVNEAIEFGGIKKTFANDYFSSGNGVCYALRFKQGTGNPIDDSSLSDFPLATDNNMVCAYRYTRVGSFANHDFTSLLKVDCVYLGSAFTGNISTINNDSWWDSHTSEAVVRIFPAAGYISFPTFISSGLLEARGEYGRYWSSTEFPSLLGNAWNVSFYSYSAFANYRDVKHHGFSVRLFADK
;
A
#
# COMPACT_ATOMS: atom_id res chain seq x y z
N MET A 1 9.90 7.73 0.49
CA MET A 1 8.94 7.31 -0.55
C MET A 1 9.63 6.80 -1.82
N ASP A 2 10.91 7.11 -2.07
CA ASP A 2 11.61 6.69 -3.29
C ASP A 2 11.70 5.18 -3.50
N TYR A 3 11.81 4.42 -2.41
CA TYR A 3 11.85 2.96 -2.44
C TYR A 3 10.50 2.31 -2.81
N VAL A 4 9.39 3.05 -2.87
CA VAL A 4 8.11 2.51 -3.34
C VAL A 4 8.11 2.52 -4.86
N ALA A 5 7.71 1.43 -5.53
CA ALA A 5 7.60 1.41 -6.99
C ALA A 5 6.59 2.46 -7.50
N GLU A 6 6.84 3.03 -8.68
CA GLU A 6 5.91 4.00 -9.28
C GLU A 6 4.62 3.35 -9.76
N TYR A 7 4.62 2.07 -10.15
CA TYR A 7 3.43 1.38 -10.64
C TYR A 7 3.14 0.08 -9.87
N ASN A 8 1.89 -0.38 -9.96
CA ASN A 8 1.52 -1.72 -9.49
C ASN A 8 2.14 -2.78 -10.39
N LEU A 9 2.30 -3.99 -9.85
CA LEU A 9 2.62 -5.17 -10.64
C LEU A 9 1.40 -5.58 -11.49
N ALA A 10 1.64 -6.06 -12.71
CA ALA A 10 0.65 -6.53 -13.66
C ALA A 10 1.15 -7.77 -14.42
N GLY A 11 0.23 -8.42 -15.13
CA GLY A 11 0.50 -9.62 -15.91
C GLY A 11 0.81 -10.84 -15.03
N GLY A 12 1.63 -11.75 -15.55
CA GLY A 12 1.96 -13.00 -14.85
C GLY A 12 0.72 -13.86 -14.62
N SER A 13 -0.09 -14.11 -15.66
CA SER A 13 -1.37 -14.80 -15.55
C SER A 13 -1.28 -16.21 -14.93
N ILE A 14 -0.09 -16.83 -14.94
CA ILE A 14 0.17 -18.08 -14.23
C ILE A 14 0.15 -17.93 -12.69
N TYR A 15 0.36 -16.73 -12.17
CA TYR A 15 0.36 -16.37 -10.75
C TYR A 15 -0.89 -15.59 -10.33
N ASN A 16 -1.56 -14.99 -11.30
CA ASN A 16 -2.71 -14.11 -11.10
C ASN A 16 -3.93 -14.89 -10.56
N SER A 17 -4.75 -14.21 -9.78
CA SER A 17 -6.10 -14.62 -9.40
C SER A 17 -7.05 -14.22 -10.53
N PRO A 18 -7.50 -15.16 -11.38
CA PRO A 18 -8.30 -14.82 -12.54
C PRO A 18 -9.74 -14.44 -12.13
N PHE A 19 -10.39 -13.64 -12.96
CA PHE A 19 -11.84 -13.39 -12.87
C PHE A 19 -12.45 -13.40 -14.27
N ILE A 20 -13.74 -13.70 -14.37
CA ILE A 20 -14.52 -13.59 -15.62
C ILE A 20 -15.80 -12.78 -15.44
N SER A 21 -16.06 -12.33 -14.22
CA SER A 21 -17.24 -11.57 -13.84
C SER A 21 -16.90 -10.59 -12.72
N SER A 22 -17.76 -9.60 -12.56
CA SER A 22 -17.57 -8.50 -11.63
C SER A 22 -18.86 -8.17 -10.88
N VAL A 23 -18.73 -7.41 -9.80
CA VAL A 23 -19.85 -6.86 -9.04
C VAL A 23 -19.75 -5.33 -9.02
N PRO A 24 -20.72 -4.62 -9.63
CA PRO A 24 -21.76 -5.09 -10.54
C PRO A 24 -21.23 -5.76 -11.83
N PRO A 25 -22.07 -6.52 -12.55
CA PRO A 25 -21.66 -7.19 -13.78
C PRO A 25 -21.24 -6.22 -14.89
N GLY A 26 -20.36 -6.67 -15.79
CA GLY A 26 -20.03 -5.95 -17.02
C GLY A 26 -18.55 -5.72 -17.27
N ILE A 27 -17.65 -6.11 -16.35
CA ILE A 27 -16.21 -5.99 -16.56
C ILE A 27 -15.62 -7.29 -17.05
N SER A 28 -14.73 -7.17 -18.03
CA SER A 28 -13.84 -8.24 -18.48
C SER A 28 -12.38 -7.93 -18.09
N PRO A 29 -11.55 -8.96 -17.88
CA PRO A 29 -10.11 -8.78 -17.69
C PRO A 29 -9.45 -8.04 -18.85
N THR A 30 -8.41 -7.27 -18.54
CA THR A 30 -7.56 -6.59 -19.51
C THR A 30 -6.23 -7.35 -19.70
N ALA A 31 -5.36 -6.83 -20.57
CA ALA A 31 -4.00 -7.36 -20.73
C ALA A 31 -3.24 -7.39 -19.39
N ALA A 32 -3.46 -6.40 -18.51
CA ALA A 32 -2.83 -6.35 -17.19
C ALA A 32 -3.18 -7.51 -16.26
N GLN A 33 -4.23 -8.29 -16.55
CA GLN A 33 -4.61 -9.50 -15.79
C GLN A 33 -4.44 -10.80 -16.59
N THR A 34 -4.19 -10.73 -17.89
CA THR A 34 -4.18 -11.92 -18.76
C THR A 34 -2.83 -12.18 -19.42
N ASP A 35 -1.93 -11.19 -19.49
CA ASP A 35 -0.58 -11.36 -20.04
C ASP A 35 0.17 -12.46 -19.27
N PRO A 36 0.77 -13.45 -19.97
CA PRO A 36 1.59 -14.46 -19.32
C PRO A 36 2.83 -13.90 -18.62
N ASN A 37 3.38 -12.78 -19.08
CA ASN A 37 4.61 -12.22 -18.53
C ASN A 37 4.30 -11.21 -17.42
N LEU A 38 5.10 -11.19 -16.37
CA LEU A 38 5.04 -10.11 -15.38
C LEU A 38 5.63 -8.82 -15.97
N HIS A 39 4.98 -7.71 -15.67
CA HIS A 39 5.43 -6.38 -16.04
C HIS A 39 4.87 -5.32 -15.08
N TRP A 40 5.40 -4.10 -15.16
CA TRP A 40 4.80 -2.95 -14.49
C TRP A 40 3.49 -2.54 -15.17
N ALA A 41 2.50 -2.10 -14.40
CA ALA A 41 1.29 -1.49 -14.95
C ALA A 41 1.64 -0.30 -15.85
N SER A 42 0.87 -0.12 -16.93
CA SER A 42 1.13 0.93 -17.92
C SER A 42 0.60 2.31 -17.50
N SER A 43 -0.31 2.35 -16.54
CA SER A 43 -0.87 3.57 -15.95
C SER A 43 -1.47 3.30 -14.58
N HIS A 44 -2.00 4.35 -13.95
CA HIS A 44 -2.69 4.31 -12.67
C HIS A 44 -4.20 4.06 -12.79
N SER A 45 -4.71 3.73 -13.98
CA SER A 45 -6.12 3.37 -14.14
C SER A 45 -6.46 2.08 -13.38
N ASN A 46 -7.66 2.03 -12.81
CA ASN A 46 -8.09 0.96 -11.91
C ASN A 46 -8.25 -0.43 -12.58
N ASP A 47 -7.98 -0.54 -13.88
CA ASP A 47 -7.99 -1.78 -14.67
C ASP A 47 -6.59 -2.23 -15.15
N GLN A 48 -5.52 -1.54 -14.72
CA GLN A 48 -4.14 -1.84 -15.12
C GLN A 48 -3.33 -2.64 -14.11
N SER A 49 -3.93 -3.05 -12.99
CA SER A 49 -3.22 -3.81 -11.93
C SER A 49 -3.47 -5.31 -12.03
N GLY A 50 -2.45 -6.13 -11.75
CA GLY A 50 -2.65 -7.56 -11.49
C GLY A 50 -3.30 -7.78 -10.11
N TYR A 51 -3.79 -9.00 -9.88
CA TYR A 51 -4.39 -9.42 -8.61
C TYR A 51 -3.80 -10.75 -8.17
N TYR A 52 -3.01 -10.77 -7.12
CA TYR A 52 -2.31 -11.98 -6.71
C TYR A 52 -2.84 -12.45 -5.37
N ASN A 53 -3.03 -13.75 -5.20
CA ASN A 53 -3.30 -14.29 -3.87
C ASN A 53 -2.00 -14.40 -3.07
N TRP A 54 -2.14 -14.36 -1.76
CA TRP A 54 -1.00 -14.27 -0.86
C TRP A 54 -0.12 -15.53 -0.89
N TYR A 55 -0.71 -16.72 -1.07
CA TYR A 55 0.03 -17.99 -1.16
C TYR A 55 1.01 -18.00 -2.33
N VAL A 56 0.59 -17.51 -3.49
CA VAL A 56 1.46 -17.43 -4.68
C VAL A 56 2.55 -16.36 -4.50
N LEU A 57 2.23 -15.27 -3.82
CA LEU A 57 3.20 -14.22 -3.54
C LEU A 57 4.33 -14.71 -2.61
N THR A 58 4.02 -15.55 -1.62
CA THR A 58 5.02 -16.06 -0.68
C THR A 58 5.61 -17.41 -1.05
N GLY A 59 5.01 -18.11 -2.01
CA GLY A 59 5.39 -19.48 -2.37
C GLY A 59 4.86 -20.53 -1.41
N GLU A 60 3.92 -20.17 -0.53
CA GLU A 60 3.27 -21.13 0.37
C GLU A 60 2.39 -22.09 -0.42
N ASN A 61 2.50 -23.38 -0.11
CA ASN A 61 1.62 -24.41 -0.64
C ASN A 61 0.22 -24.29 -0.02
N ASN A 62 -0.80 -24.41 -0.85
CA ASN A 62 -2.18 -24.59 -0.40
C ASN A 62 -2.94 -25.41 -1.44
N ASP A 63 -3.56 -26.53 -1.04
CA ASP A 63 -4.23 -27.47 -1.95
C ASP A 63 -5.27 -26.83 -2.89
N THR A 64 -5.92 -25.75 -2.46
CA THR A 64 -6.97 -25.08 -3.23
C THR A 64 -6.49 -23.83 -3.96
N TYR A 65 -5.55 -23.09 -3.40
CA TYR A 65 -5.21 -21.75 -3.88
C TYR A 65 -3.79 -21.64 -4.46
N ASN A 66 -2.90 -22.59 -4.13
CA ASN A 66 -1.57 -22.71 -4.70
C ASN A 66 -1.02 -24.15 -4.59
N PRO A 67 -1.67 -25.16 -5.22
CA PRO A 67 -1.32 -26.57 -5.01
C PRO A 67 0.08 -26.93 -5.52
N ASN A 68 0.58 -26.14 -6.48
CA ASN A 68 1.91 -26.35 -7.07
C ASN A 68 3.01 -25.51 -6.41
N ALA A 69 2.72 -24.87 -5.26
CA ALA A 69 3.65 -24.00 -4.54
C ALA A 69 4.35 -22.97 -5.44
N LYS A 70 3.59 -22.39 -6.38
CA LYS A 70 4.10 -21.33 -7.25
C LYS A 70 4.56 -20.17 -6.39
N LYS A 71 5.70 -19.58 -6.75
CA LYS A 71 6.27 -18.43 -6.06
C LYS A 71 6.52 -17.31 -7.08
N LEU A 72 5.72 -16.25 -6.99
CA LEU A 72 5.75 -15.15 -7.96
C LEU A 72 7.14 -14.51 -8.07
N PHE A 73 7.83 -14.31 -6.93
CA PHE A 73 9.15 -13.68 -6.91
C PHE A 73 10.29 -14.56 -7.43
N ASP A 74 10.02 -15.82 -7.80
CA ASP A 74 11.01 -16.65 -8.50
C ASP A 74 11.01 -16.43 -10.02
N ASP A 75 10.03 -15.70 -10.56
CA ASP A 75 9.88 -15.36 -11.98
C ASP A 75 11.09 -14.60 -12.55
N VAL A 76 11.29 -14.69 -13.87
CA VAL A 76 12.37 -14.02 -14.60
C VAL A 76 12.33 -12.50 -14.44
N PHE A 77 11.15 -11.91 -14.26
CA PHE A 77 10.97 -10.46 -14.06
C PHE A 77 11.77 -9.90 -12.87
N PHE A 78 12.03 -10.73 -11.86
CA PHE A 78 12.79 -10.37 -10.65
C PHE A 78 14.28 -10.76 -10.71
N LYS A 79 14.79 -11.22 -11.85
CA LYS A 79 16.21 -11.59 -12.01
C LYS A 79 17.05 -10.42 -12.52
N LEU A 80 18.36 -10.46 -12.25
CA LEU A 80 19.30 -9.43 -12.66
C LEU A 80 19.15 -9.10 -14.15
N GLY A 81 19.04 -7.81 -14.46
CA GLY A 81 18.82 -7.31 -15.83
C GLY A 81 17.35 -7.13 -16.22
N HIS A 82 16.40 -7.52 -15.36
CA HIS A 82 14.97 -7.30 -15.59
C HIS A 82 14.40 -6.16 -14.73
N PRO A 83 13.28 -5.54 -15.15
CA PRO A 83 12.76 -4.33 -14.51
C PRO A 83 12.28 -4.50 -13.06
N GLY A 84 11.98 -5.73 -12.64
CA GLY A 84 11.59 -6.04 -11.26
C GLY A 84 12.77 -6.42 -10.36
N TYR A 85 14.00 -6.46 -10.87
CA TYR A 85 15.16 -6.81 -10.06
C TYR A 85 15.37 -5.81 -8.93
N GLY A 86 15.61 -6.32 -7.72
CA GLY A 86 15.79 -5.50 -6.52
C GLY A 86 14.50 -4.99 -5.91
N TYR A 87 13.35 -5.56 -6.28
CA TYR A 87 12.05 -5.29 -5.67
C TYR A 87 11.50 -6.50 -4.91
N HIS A 88 10.79 -6.24 -3.81
CA HIS A 88 10.15 -7.24 -2.95
C HIS A 88 8.70 -6.88 -2.61
N LEU A 89 7.97 -7.87 -2.08
CA LEU A 89 6.67 -7.65 -1.44
C LEU A 89 6.89 -6.99 -0.07
N PRO A 90 6.38 -5.77 0.16
CA PRO A 90 6.66 -5.06 1.40
C PRO A 90 6.07 -5.75 2.63
N SER A 91 6.76 -5.64 3.76
CA SER A 91 6.21 -6.01 5.07
C SER A 91 5.06 -5.08 5.49
N ARG A 92 4.27 -5.47 6.49
CA ARG A 92 3.26 -4.57 7.05
C ARG A 92 3.87 -3.28 7.59
N TRP A 93 5.09 -3.35 8.11
CA TRP A 93 5.81 -2.22 8.69
C TRP A 93 6.37 -1.29 7.61
N GLU A 94 6.77 -1.84 6.47
CA GLU A 94 7.11 -1.04 5.28
C GLU A 94 5.88 -0.31 4.73
N LEU A 95 4.75 -1.00 4.60
CA LEU A 95 3.50 -0.36 4.21
C LEU A 95 3.06 0.72 5.21
N THR A 96 3.32 0.53 6.51
CA THR A 96 3.06 1.53 7.54
C THR A 96 3.97 2.77 7.37
N GLY A 97 5.10 2.67 6.68
CA GLY A 97 5.89 3.83 6.27
C GLY A 97 5.21 4.72 5.21
N VAL A 98 4.18 4.20 4.53
CA VAL A 98 3.37 4.95 3.58
C VAL A 98 2.01 5.30 4.17
N PHE A 99 1.33 4.36 4.80
CA PHE A 99 -0.03 4.52 5.34
C PHE A 99 -0.01 4.54 6.86
N SER A 100 -0.99 5.18 7.51
CA SER A 100 -1.11 5.03 8.97
C SER A 100 -1.43 3.58 9.33
N TYR A 101 -0.96 3.08 10.48
CA TYR A 101 -1.37 1.77 10.98
C TYR A 101 -2.89 1.76 11.27
N SER A 102 -3.38 2.64 12.14
CA SER A 102 -4.77 2.60 12.66
C SER A 102 -5.74 3.58 11.99
N GLY A 103 -5.50 3.97 10.73
CA GLY A 103 -6.45 4.80 9.99
C GLY A 103 -6.47 6.27 10.41
N ASN A 104 -5.36 6.81 10.92
CA ASN A 104 -5.26 8.24 11.21
C ASN A 104 -5.20 9.10 9.94
N THR A 105 -4.91 8.49 8.79
CA THR A 105 -5.05 9.12 7.47
C THR A 105 -6.52 9.22 7.08
N GLN A 106 -7.22 10.19 7.68
CA GLN A 106 -8.62 10.54 7.38
C GLN A 106 -8.68 11.68 6.37
N TYR A 107 -9.60 11.62 5.40
CA TYR A 107 -9.78 12.69 4.41
C TYR A 107 -11.24 13.09 4.19
N ASP A 108 -12.22 12.33 4.69
CA ASP A 108 -13.65 12.69 4.68
C ASP A 108 -14.12 13.24 6.04
N SER A 109 -13.40 12.92 7.11
CA SER A 109 -13.70 13.43 8.45
C SER A 109 -12.56 14.28 9.00
N PRO A 110 -12.84 15.26 9.87
CA PRO A 110 -11.79 15.98 10.56
C PRO A 110 -10.95 15.04 11.44
N THR A 111 -9.64 15.23 11.43
CA THR A 111 -8.73 14.61 12.39
C THR A 111 -7.67 15.60 12.81
N ASN A 112 -7.21 15.49 14.05
CA ASN A 112 -6.07 16.23 14.57
C ASN A 112 -5.47 15.39 15.70
N THR A 113 -4.54 14.51 15.33
CA THR A 113 -3.93 13.54 16.24
C THR A 113 -2.43 13.76 16.24
N SER A 114 -1.84 13.78 17.42
CA SER A 114 -0.41 13.97 17.57
C SER A 114 0.26 12.79 18.23
N ASN A 115 1.52 12.58 17.88
CA ASN A 115 2.40 11.57 18.46
C ASN A 115 1.83 10.15 18.43
N VAL A 116 1.21 9.77 17.32
CA VAL A 116 0.87 8.38 17.03
C VAL A 116 2.16 7.62 16.79
N ASN A 117 2.50 6.72 17.72
CA ASN A 117 3.74 5.95 17.66
C ASN A 117 3.53 4.71 16.80
N GLU A 118 4.19 4.63 15.64
CA GLU A 118 4.01 3.55 14.67
C GLU A 118 5.36 2.84 14.45
N ALA A 119 5.34 1.50 14.52
CA ALA A 119 6.48 0.68 14.12
C ALA A 119 6.59 0.71 12.60
N ILE A 120 7.74 1.14 12.10
CA ILE A 120 7.97 1.32 10.67
C ILE A 120 9.32 0.72 10.29
N GLU A 121 9.34 0.10 9.11
CA GLU A 121 10.52 -0.45 8.47
C GLU A 121 10.75 0.19 7.09
N PHE A 122 12.00 0.47 6.73
CA PHE A 122 12.41 0.79 5.35
C PHE A 122 13.93 0.76 5.25
N GLY A 123 14.49 0.30 4.13
CA GLY A 123 15.94 0.33 3.89
C GLY A 123 16.77 -0.34 5.00
N GLY A 124 16.22 -1.40 5.62
CA GLY A 124 16.83 -2.09 6.76
C GLY A 124 16.74 -1.36 8.12
N ILE A 125 16.15 -0.17 8.16
CA ILE A 125 15.88 0.56 9.41
C ILE A 125 14.57 0.04 10.00
N LYS A 126 14.58 -0.33 11.28
CA LYS A 126 13.39 -0.63 12.08
C LYS A 126 13.33 0.29 13.28
N LYS A 127 12.28 1.11 13.35
CA LYS A 127 12.10 2.08 14.43
C LYS A 127 10.62 2.29 14.73
N THR A 128 10.35 2.71 15.96
CA THR A 128 9.07 3.32 16.33
C THR A 128 9.21 4.84 16.19
N PHE A 129 8.39 5.44 15.33
CA PHE A 129 8.36 6.88 15.10
C PHE A 129 7.06 7.48 15.60
N ALA A 130 7.11 8.72 16.08
CA ALA A 130 5.90 9.50 16.36
C ALA A 130 5.42 10.21 15.09
N ASN A 131 4.11 10.25 14.88
CA ASN A 131 3.49 10.83 13.70
C ASN A 131 2.33 11.75 14.10
N ASP A 132 2.19 12.87 13.42
CA ASP A 132 1.02 13.77 13.55
C ASP A 132 0.18 13.67 12.29
N TYR A 133 -1.14 13.74 12.44
CA TYR A 133 -2.12 13.67 11.36
C TYR A 133 -3.13 14.80 11.51
N PHE A 134 -3.46 15.46 10.40
CA PHE A 134 -4.46 16.51 10.36
C PHE A 134 -5.30 16.43 9.08
N SER A 135 -6.61 16.54 9.22
CA SER A 135 -7.55 16.79 8.12
C SER A 135 -8.70 17.65 8.60
N SER A 136 -9.28 18.43 7.69
CA SER A 136 -10.56 19.10 7.89
C SER A 136 -11.73 18.32 7.28
N GLY A 137 -11.51 17.12 6.71
CA GLY A 137 -12.51 16.34 5.98
C GLY A 137 -12.75 16.81 4.54
N ASN A 138 -11.80 17.56 3.96
CA ASN A 138 -11.95 18.19 2.64
C ASN A 138 -11.31 17.38 1.48
N GLY A 139 -11.14 16.06 1.66
CA GLY A 139 -10.49 15.17 0.69
C GLY A 139 -8.97 15.08 0.82
N VAL A 140 -8.37 15.78 1.80
CA VAL A 140 -6.92 15.79 2.04
C VAL A 140 -6.59 15.49 3.50
N CYS A 141 -5.58 14.65 3.72
CA CYS A 141 -4.92 14.48 5.01
C CYS A 141 -3.47 14.94 4.91
N TYR A 142 -3.01 15.68 5.91
CA TYR A 142 -1.61 16.04 6.08
C TYR A 142 -1.02 15.24 7.22
N ALA A 143 0.26 14.87 7.13
CA ALA A 143 0.96 14.25 8.23
C ALA A 143 2.41 14.71 8.34
N LEU A 144 2.89 14.84 9.57
CA LEU A 144 4.32 14.89 9.88
C LEU A 144 4.72 13.51 10.38
N ARG A 145 5.50 12.80 9.58
CA ARG A 145 5.88 11.41 9.84
C ARG A 145 7.35 11.28 10.19
N PHE A 146 7.71 10.16 10.79
CA PHE A 146 9.09 9.82 11.15
C PHE A 146 9.75 10.77 12.16
N LYS A 147 8.97 11.34 13.08
CA LYS A 147 9.54 12.11 14.20
C LYS A 147 10.16 11.19 15.24
N GLN A 148 10.97 11.78 16.12
CA GLN A 148 11.45 11.15 17.34
C GLN A 148 10.29 10.43 18.05
N GLY A 149 10.50 9.16 18.39
CA GLY A 149 9.50 8.33 19.06
C GLY A 149 9.22 8.84 20.48
N THR A 150 7.96 8.80 20.90
CA THR A 150 7.52 9.30 22.22
C THR A 150 6.88 8.22 23.10
N GLY A 151 6.72 6.99 22.58
CA GLY A 151 6.08 5.89 23.29
C GLY A 151 6.09 4.59 22.50
N ASN A 152 5.48 3.55 23.07
CA ASN A 152 5.38 2.24 22.43
C ASN A 152 4.60 2.31 21.11
N PRO A 153 4.95 1.48 20.11
CA PRO A 153 4.20 1.43 18.88
C PRO A 153 2.79 0.88 19.12
N ILE A 154 1.83 1.34 18.33
CA ILE A 154 0.40 1.02 18.48
C ILE A 154 -0.02 -0.34 17.87
N ASP A 155 0.92 -1.09 17.28
CA ASP A 155 0.68 -2.35 16.56
C ASP A 155 1.17 -3.60 17.32
N ASP A 156 1.34 -3.45 18.64
CA ASP A 156 1.88 -4.43 19.59
C ASP A 156 3.34 -4.86 19.32
N SER A 157 4.05 -4.19 18.39
CA SER A 157 5.47 -4.45 18.17
C SER A 157 6.31 -4.15 19.42
N SER A 158 7.34 -4.94 19.66
CA SER A 158 8.25 -4.72 20.78
C SER A 158 9.25 -3.60 20.48
N LEU A 159 9.58 -2.79 21.49
CA LEU A 159 10.69 -1.83 21.42
C LEU A 159 12.07 -2.50 21.31
N SER A 160 12.19 -3.82 21.55
CA SER A 160 13.41 -4.57 21.23
C SER A 160 13.66 -4.63 19.72
N ASP A 161 12.58 -4.77 18.94
CA ASP A 161 12.64 -5.01 17.51
C ASP A 161 12.46 -3.70 16.73
N PHE A 162 11.62 -2.81 17.26
CA PHE A 162 11.37 -1.47 16.75
C PHE A 162 11.68 -0.43 17.83
N PRO A 163 12.98 -0.20 18.15
CA PRO A 163 13.36 0.80 19.14
C PRO A 163 12.89 2.19 18.74
N LEU A 164 12.71 3.08 19.70
CA LEU A 164 12.33 4.47 19.42
C LEU A 164 13.34 5.13 18.47
N ALA A 165 12.82 5.90 17.52
CA ALA A 165 13.62 6.91 16.83
C ALA A 165 14.10 7.94 17.87
N THR A 166 15.40 8.20 17.91
CA THR A 166 16.03 9.02 18.97
C THR A 166 16.04 10.51 18.67
N ASP A 167 15.73 10.88 17.44
CA ASP A 167 15.84 12.23 16.92
C ASP A 167 14.87 12.44 15.75
N ASN A 168 14.89 13.66 15.20
CA ASN A 168 14.07 14.08 14.06
C ASN A 168 14.82 14.01 12.72
N ASN A 169 15.90 13.23 12.60
CA ASN A 169 16.68 13.19 11.36
C ASN A 169 15.89 12.65 10.16
N MET A 170 14.79 11.94 10.37
CA MET A 170 14.03 11.30 9.30
C MET A 170 12.68 11.97 9.01
N VAL A 171 12.39 13.12 9.65
CA VAL A 171 11.08 13.77 9.53
C VAL A 171 10.73 14.05 8.08
N CYS A 172 9.49 13.71 7.71
CA CYS A 172 8.93 13.95 6.40
C CYS A 172 7.54 14.57 6.53
N ALA A 173 7.20 15.49 5.62
CA ALA A 173 5.84 15.92 5.40
C ALA A 173 5.16 14.98 4.40
N TYR A 174 3.92 14.59 4.68
CA TYR A 174 3.07 13.78 3.82
C TYR A 174 1.77 14.52 3.51
N ARG A 175 1.30 14.45 2.26
CA ARG A 175 -0.04 14.85 1.84
C ARG A 175 -0.71 13.68 1.14
N TYR A 176 -1.82 13.24 1.71
CA TYR A 176 -2.69 12.21 1.14
C TYR A 176 -3.88 12.91 0.50
N THR A 177 -4.03 12.81 -0.81
CA THR A 177 -5.13 13.39 -1.56
C THR A 177 -6.00 12.29 -2.14
N ARG A 178 -7.26 12.24 -1.72
CA ARG A 178 -8.28 11.42 -2.35
C ARG A 178 -8.64 12.04 -3.70
N VAL A 179 -8.49 11.30 -4.79
CA VAL A 179 -8.82 11.75 -6.14
C VAL A 179 -9.87 10.82 -6.76
N GLY A 180 -10.85 11.38 -7.46
CA GLY A 180 -11.97 10.63 -8.04
C GLY A 180 -13.19 10.57 -7.12
N SER A 181 -14.27 9.99 -7.63
CA SER A 181 -15.56 9.92 -6.93
C SER A 181 -15.65 8.78 -5.92
N PHE A 182 -14.72 7.82 -5.99
CA PHE A 182 -14.79 6.54 -5.29
C PHE A 182 -16.11 5.81 -5.56
N ALA A 183 -16.62 5.98 -6.78
CA ALA A 183 -17.79 5.27 -7.26
C ALA A 183 -17.38 3.91 -7.83
N ASN A 184 -18.32 2.98 -7.78
CA ASN A 184 -18.13 1.65 -8.33
C ASN A 184 -17.81 1.71 -9.85
N HIS A 185 -16.83 0.90 -10.24
CA HIS A 185 -16.24 0.76 -11.57
C HIS A 185 -15.59 2.01 -12.15
N ASP A 186 -15.35 3.04 -11.33
CA ASP A 186 -14.58 4.19 -11.75
C ASP A 186 -13.13 3.79 -12.09
N PHE A 187 -12.62 4.32 -13.20
CA PHE A 187 -11.26 4.07 -13.66
C PHE A 187 -10.24 5.01 -13.03
N THR A 188 -10.68 6.09 -12.39
CA THR A 188 -9.82 7.22 -12.01
C THR A 188 -9.62 7.40 -10.52
N SER A 189 -10.42 6.74 -9.68
CA SER A 189 -10.32 6.85 -8.23
C SER A 189 -9.01 6.27 -7.71
N LEU A 190 -8.29 7.07 -6.94
CA LEU A 190 -6.95 6.77 -6.45
C LEU A 190 -6.64 7.56 -5.18
N LEU A 191 -5.64 7.08 -4.45
CA LEU A 191 -4.99 7.83 -3.39
C LEU A 191 -3.63 8.32 -3.88
N LYS A 192 -3.46 9.63 -3.95
CA LYS A 192 -2.16 10.26 -4.23
C LYS A 192 -1.47 10.57 -2.90
N VAL A 193 -0.20 10.18 -2.79
CA VAL A 193 0.64 10.44 -1.62
C VAL A 193 1.84 11.25 -2.06
N ASP A 194 1.87 12.52 -1.69
CA ASP A 194 3.04 13.39 -1.82
C ASP A 194 3.88 13.30 -0.55
N CYS A 195 5.21 13.25 -0.68
CA CYS A 195 6.15 13.20 0.43
C CYS A 195 7.32 14.15 0.21
N VAL A 196 7.62 15.00 1.19
CA VAL A 196 8.79 15.89 1.21
C VAL A 196 9.63 15.54 2.42
N TYR A 197 10.91 15.23 2.20
CA TYR A 197 11.87 15.03 3.28
C TYR A 197 12.23 16.37 3.92
N LEU A 198 12.08 16.47 5.24
CA LEU A 198 12.31 17.71 6.00
C LEU A 198 13.60 17.63 6.84
N GLY A 199 13.92 16.44 7.35
CA GLY A 199 15.10 16.18 8.16
C GLY A 199 15.11 16.92 9.51
N SER A 200 16.25 16.87 10.19
CA SER A 200 16.40 17.39 11.57
C SER A 200 16.42 18.91 11.70
N ALA A 201 16.60 19.64 10.59
CA ALA A 201 16.55 21.10 10.59
C ALA A 201 15.12 21.66 10.69
N PHE A 202 14.10 20.81 10.49
CA PHE A 202 12.71 21.24 10.54
C PHE A 202 12.25 21.53 11.97
N THR A 203 11.83 22.77 12.22
CA THR A 203 11.33 23.25 13.51
C THR A 203 9.82 23.53 13.50
N GLY A 204 9.14 23.24 12.39
CA GLY A 204 7.71 23.46 12.23
C GLY A 204 6.86 22.39 12.92
N ASN A 205 5.54 22.48 12.73
CA ASN A 205 4.58 21.48 13.19
C ASN A 205 3.50 21.25 12.13
N ILE A 206 2.46 20.48 12.44
CA ILE A 206 1.44 20.12 11.44
C ILE A 206 0.76 21.35 10.81
N SER A 207 0.60 22.45 11.56
CA SER A 207 0.04 23.72 11.05
C SER A 207 0.96 24.44 10.04
N THR A 208 2.25 24.10 10.01
CA THR A 208 3.19 24.62 9.02
C THR A 208 2.88 24.05 7.63
N ILE A 209 2.48 22.77 7.55
CA ILE A 209 2.35 22.03 6.29
C ILE A 209 0.90 21.79 5.86
N ASN A 210 -0.11 22.11 6.68
CA ASN A 210 -1.51 21.78 6.41
C ASN A 210 -2.23 22.77 5.47
N ASN A 211 -1.49 23.40 4.56
CA ASN A 211 -2.01 24.38 3.61
C ASN A 211 -1.37 24.21 2.23
N ASP A 212 -2.14 24.50 1.18
CA ASP A 212 -1.72 24.25 -0.21
C ASP A 212 -0.49 25.09 -0.61
N SER A 213 -0.38 26.33 -0.10
CA SER A 213 0.74 27.21 -0.47
C SER A 213 2.11 26.65 -0.06
N TRP A 214 2.18 25.90 1.04
CA TRP A 214 3.38 25.19 1.44
C TRP A 214 3.71 24.05 0.47
N TRP A 215 2.72 23.28 0.03
CA TRP A 215 2.94 22.17 -0.91
C TRP A 215 3.32 22.66 -2.31
N ASP A 216 2.71 23.75 -2.77
CA ASP A 216 3.01 24.34 -4.08
C ASP A 216 4.47 24.80 -4.17
N SER A 217 5.03 25.33 -3.07
CA SER A 217 6.43 25.77 -3.01
C SER A 217 7.45 24.62 -2.90
N HIS A 218 7.02 23.40 -2.56
CA HIS A 218 7.90 22.22 -2.44
C HIS A 218 7.66 21.19 -3.55
N THR A 219 6.98 21.56 -4.63
CA THR A 219 6.65 20.64 -5.74
C THR A 219 7.87 19.96 -6.37
N SER A 220 9.01 20.65 -6.45
CA SER A 220 10.26 20.08 -6.98
C SER A 220 10.97 19.11 -6.02
N GLU A 221 10.60 19.14 -4.75
CA GLU A 221 11.17 18.28 -3.68
C GLU A 221 10.27 17.08 -3.39
N ALA A 222 9.00 17.16 -3.79
CA ALA A 222 8.00 16.16 -3.47
C ALA A 222 8.18 14.88 -4.31
N VAL A 223 8.34 13.76 -3.61
CA VAL A 223 8.21 12.43 -4.20
C VAL A 223 6.73 12.05 -4.17
N VAL A 224 6.16 11.73 -5.33
CA VAL A 224 4.75 11.38 -5.48
C VAL A 224 4.61 9.88 -5.74
N ARG A 225 3.66 9.24 -5.05
CA ARG A 225 3.18 7.90 -5.40
C ARG A 225 1.68 7.87 -5.50
N ILE A 226 1.18 7.18 -6.51
CA ILE A 226 -0.24 7.03 -6.79
C ILE A 226 -0.61 5.56 -6.58
N PHE A 227 -1.66 5.36 -5.79
CA PHE A 227 -2.23 4.06 -5.50
C PHE A 227 -3.64 3.99 -6.09
N PRO A 228 -3.85 3.21 -7.15
CA PRO A 228 -5.18 3.01 -7.75
C PRO A 228 -6.15 2.32 -6.78
N ALA A 229 -7.43 2.68 -6.84
CA ALA A 229 -8.52 1.92 -6.22
C ALA A 229 -8.90 0.73 -7.12
N ALA A 230 -7.98 -0.22 -7.31
CA ALA A 230 -8.13 -1.31 -8.27
C ALA A 230 -9.18 -2.37 -7.88
N GLY A 231 -9.75 -2.30 -6.68
CA GLY A 231 -10.62 -3.35 -6.15
C GLY A 231 -9.87 -4.62 -5.79
N TYR A 232 -10.56 -5.75 -5.80
CA TYR A 232 -9.99 -7.05 -5.48
C TYR A 232 -10.75 -8.21 -6.13
N ILE A 233 -10.13 -9.39 -6.18
CA ILE A 233 -10.77 -10.63 -6.61
C ILE A 233 -11.16 -11.46 -5.39
N SER A 234 -12.46 -11.72 -5.21
CA SER A 234 -12.98 -12.61 -4.18
C SER A 234 -13.11 -14.05 -4.70
N PHE A 235 -12.89 -15.01 -3.79
CA PHE A 235 -13.02 -16.45 -4.05
C PHE A 235 -12.36 -17.01 -5.33
N PRO A 236 -11.18 -16.54 -5.78
CA PRO A 236 -10.49 -17.21 -6.89
C PRO A 236 -9.95 -18.55 -6.41
N THR A 237 -9.98 -19.58 -7.28
CA THR A 237 -9.28 -20.85 -7.02
C THR A 237 -8.27 -21.11 -8.13
N PHE A 238 -7.42 -22.12 -7.96
CA PHE A 238 -6.46 -22.49 -9.01
C PHE A 238 -7.12 -23.01 -10.31
N ILE A 239 -8.38 -23.46 -10.26
CA ILE A 239 -9.14 -23.98 -11.40
C ILE A 239 -10.35 -23.13 -11.78
N SER A 240 -10.72 -22.13 -10.97
CA SER A 240 -11.91 -21.31 -11.19
C SER A 240 -11.61 -19.83 -11.01
N SER A 241 -12.23 -19.04 -11.87
CA SER A 241 -12.21 -17.59 -11.77
C SER A 241 -13.01 -17.10 -10.55
N GLY A 242 -12.50 -16.06 -9.90
CA GLY A 242 -13.19 -15.32 -8.85
C GLY A 242 -14.05 -14.18 -9.40
N LEU A 243 -14.50 -13.32 -8.49
CA LEU A 243 -15.30 -12.13 -8.79
C LEU A 243 -14.48 -10.86 -8.56
N LEU A 244 -14.43 -9.97 -9.56
CA LEU A 244 -13.90 -8.63 -9.35
C LEU A 244 -14.90 -7.77 -8.58
N GLU A 245 -14.47 -7.23 -7.44
CA GLU A 245 -15.27 -6.39 -6.55
C GLU A 245 -14.62 -5.04 -6.31
N ALA A 246 -15.46 -4.02 -6.06
CA ALA A 246 -15.08 -2.72 -5.54
C ALA A 246 -13.98 -1.98 -6.35
N ARG A 247 -13.86 -2.26 -7.65
CA ARG A 247 -13.00 -1.46 -8.54
C ARG A 247 -13.53 -0.03 -8.55
N GLY A 248 -12.64 0.95 -8.39
CA GLY A 248 -12.98 2.35 -8.22
C GLY A 248 -13.30 2.74 -6.78
N GLU A 249 -13.63 1.79 -5.90
CA GLU A 249 -14.01 2.09 -4.52
C GLU A 249 -12.86 1.82 -3.55
N TYR A 250 -12.20 0.67 -3.68
CA TYR A 250 -11.21 0.21 -2.71
C TYR A 250 -9.83 0.05 -3.35
N GLY A 251 -8.79 0.50 -2.65
CA GLY A 251 -7.43 0.08 -2.93
C GLY A 251 -6.96 -0.91 -1.88
N ARG A 252 -6.67 -2.15 -2.31
CA ARG A 252 -6.18 -3.22 -1.44
C ARG A 252 -4.81 -3.71 -1.91
N TYR A 253 -3.86 -3.78 -0.98
CA TYR A 253 -2.47 -4.11 -1.26
C TYR A 253 -1.91 -5.11 -0.27
N TRP A 254 -1.49 -6.27 -0.75
CA TRP A 254 -0.90 -7.29 0.11
C TRP A 254 0.40 -6.81 0.75
N SER A 255 0.59 -7.18 2.03
CA SER A 255 1.90 -7.22 2.65
C SER A 255 2.45 -8.66 2.63
N SER A 256 3.75 -8.82 2.87
CA SER A 256 4.39 -10.12 3.09
C SER A 256 4.18 -10.68 4.50
N THR A 257 3.46 -9.96 5.37
CA THR A 257 3.31 -10.32 6.78
C THR A 257 2.01 -11.11 7.01
N GLU A 258 2.14 -12.36 7.46
CA GLU A 258 1.00 -13.18 7.87
C GLU A 258 0.33 -12.61 9.13
N PHE A 259 -0.99 -12.79 9.24
CA PHE A 259 -1.73 -12.43 10.45
C PHE A 259 -1.63 -13.58 11.48
N PRO A 260 -0.95 -13.38 12.62
CA PRO A 260 -0.56 -14.49 13.50
C PRO A 260 -1.73 -15.17 14.21
N SER A 261 -2.84 -14.46 14.44
CA SER A 261 -3.94 -14.96 15.28
C SER A 261 -5.05 -15.68 14.50
N LEU A 262 -4.98 -15.73 13.17
CA LEU A 262 -5.97 -16.41 12.34
C LEU A 262 -5.26 -16.99 11.11
N LEU A 263 -4.94 -18.28 11.20
CA LEU A 263 -4.33 -19.05 10.12
C LEU A 263 -5.20 -18.89 8.85
N GLY A 264 -4.57 -18.52 7.75
CA GLY A 264 -5.27 -18.24 6.49
C GLY A 264 -5.54 -16.75 6.23
N ASN A 265 -5.12 -15.85 7.13
CA ASN A 265 -5.18 -14.40 6.90
C ASN A 265 -3.79 -13.78 6.78
N ALA A 266 -3.70 -12.67 6.07
CA ALA A 266 -2.51 -11.85 6.00
C ALA A 266 -2.85 -10.36 6.17
N TRP A 267 -1.86 -9.58 6.60
CA TRP A 267 -1.98 -8.14 6.68
C TRP A 267 -1.96 -7.53 5.27
N ASN A 268 -2.74 -6.48 5.09
CA ASN A 268 -2.80 -5.69 3.87
C ASN A 268 -3.10 -4.23 4.21
N VAL A 269 -2.80 -3.36 3.25
CA VAL A 269 -3.33 -2.00 3.24
C VAL A 269 -4.73 -2.04 2.64
N SER A 270 -5.62 -1.26 3.24
CA SER A 270 -6.88 -0.89 2.61
C SER A 270 -7.10 0.63 2.67
N PHE A 271 -7.56 1.20 1.58
CA PHE A 271 -8.09 2.56 1.56
C PHE A 271 -9.41 2.65 0.80
N TYR A 272 -10.21 3.64 1.17
CA TYR A 272 -11.60 3.82 0.76
C TYR A 272 -11.88 5.26 0.34
N SER A 273 -13.15 5.67 0.31
CA SER A 273 -13.49 7.08 0.12
C SER A 273 -13.22 7.94 1.36
N TYR A 274 -12.94 7.39 2.54
CA TYR A 274 -12.84 8.20 3.77
C TYR A 274 -11.51 8.12 4.52
N SER A 275 -10.80 6.98 4.45
CA SER A 275 -9.52 6.80 5.14
C SER A 275 -8.63 5.72 4.52
N ALA A 276 -7.36 5.71 4.92
CA ALA A 276 -6.37 4.69 4.54
C ALA A 276 -5.66 4.11 5.76
N PHE A 277 -5.42 2.79 5.77
CA PHE A 277 -4.75 2.11 6.88
C PHE A 277 -4.00 0.84 6.47
N ALA A 278 -2.91 0.55 7.20
CA ALA A 278 -2.04 -0.63 7.04
C ALA A 278 -2.30 -1.76 8.05
N ASN A 279 -3.35 -1.67 8.86
CA ASN A 279 -3.74 -2.71 9.83
C ASN A 279 -4.93 -3.57 9.37
N TYR A 280 -5.24 -3.61 8.07
CA TYR A 280 -6.32 -4.46 7.61
C TYR A 280 -5.83 -5.90 7.48
N ARG A 281 -6.72 -6.86 7.73
CA ARG A 281 -6.43 -8.28 7.59
C ARG A 281 -7.52 -8.92 6.76
N ASP A 282 -7.12 -9.80 5.86
CA ASP A 282 -8.04 -10.47 4.98
C ASP A 282 -7.54 -11.88 4.65
N VAL A 283 -8.40 -12.71 4.10
CA VAL A 283 -8.09 -14.10 3.77
C VAL A 283 -7.07 -14.16 2.63
N LYS A 284 -6.03 -14.98 2.81
CA LYS A 284 -4.87 -15.13 1.92
C LYS A 284 -5.25 -15.52 0.48
N HIS A 285 -6.44 -16.07 0.26
CA HIS A 285 -6.89 -16.51 -1.07
C HIS A 285 -7.51 -15.39 -1.91
N HIS A 286 -7.82 -14.22 -1.34
CA HIS A 286 -8.23 -13.07 -2.15
C HIS A 286 -7.10 -12.59 -3.05
N GLY A 287 -7.44 -12.16 -4.28
CA GLY A 287 -6.50 -11.53 -5.20
C GLY A 287 -6.46 -10.03 -4.97
N PHE A 288 -5.37 -9.50 -4.40
CA PHE A 288 -5.15 -8.06 -4.26
C PHE A 288 -4.05 -7.58 -5.19
N SER A 289 -4.07 -6.29 -5.50
CA SER A 289 -2.95 -5.66 -6.18
C SER A 289 -1.71 -5.64 -5.30
N VAL A 290 -0.55 -5.50 -5.92
CA VAL A 290 0.73 -5.47 -5.22
C VAL A 290 1.48 -4.21 -5.65
N ARG A 291 1.87 -3.42 -4.65
CA ARG A 291 2.82 -2.33 -4.79
C ARG A 291 4.15 -2.79 -4.23
N LEU A 292 5.15 -2.92 -5.10
CA LEU A 292 6.46 -3.43 -4.72
C LEU A 292 7.35 -2.33 -4.15
N PHE A 293 8.25 -2.74 -3.27
CA PHE A 293 9.22 -1.86 -2.62
C PHE A 293 10.62 -2.29 -3.06
N ALA A 294 11.55 -1.36 -3.19
CA ALA A 294 12.93 -1.62 -3.56
C ALA A 294 13.75 -2.02 -2.34
N ASP A 295 14.69 -2.94 -2.52
CA ASP A 295 15.63 -3.39 -1.48
C ASP A 295 16.54 -2.26 -0.98
N LYS A 296 16.76 -1.22 -1.81
CA LYS A 296 17.67 -0.09 -1.59
C LYS A 296 17.12 1.20 -2.17
#